data_AF-A0A7S0P701-F1
#
_entry.id   AF-A0A7S0P701-F1
#
_cell.length_a   1.000
_cell.length_b   1.000
_cell.length_c   1.000
_cell.angle_alpha   90.00
_cell.angle_beta   90.00
_cell.angle_gamma   90.00
#
_symmetry.space_group_name_H-M   'P 1'
#
loop_
_entity.id
_entity.type
_entity.pdbx_description
1 polymer ?
#
loop_
_entity_poly.entity_id
_entity_poly.type
_entity_poly.pdbx_seq_one_letter_code
_entity_poly.pdbx_strand_id
1 'polypeptide(L)'
;QFFLDEADEMLSRGFKDQIYDIFKFLPETVQVCLFSATMPLDVLEVTARFMREPVRILVKKDELTLEGIKQFYIAVEREEWKLDTLCDLYETLTITQAIIYCNTRRKVDWLQEHMQERDFTVSCMHGDMDQRERDIIMREFRS
;
A
#
# COMPACT_ATOMS: atom_id res chain seq x y z
N GLN A 1 4.28 22.30 12.48
CA GLN A 1 4.89 21.57 11.35
C GLN A 1 3.78 20.75 10.71
N PHE A 2 3.84 20.52 9.40
CA PHE A 2 2.85 19.76 8.64
C PHE A 2 3.57 18.65 7.86
N PHE A 3 3.09 17.41 7.99
CA PHE A 3 3.73 16.24 7.40
C PHE A 3 2.77 15.63 6.37
N LEU A 4 3.23 15.49 5.13
CA LEU A 4 2.58 14.67 4.11
C LEU A 4 3.39 13.39 3.95
N ASP A 5 2.79 12.26 4.32
CA ASP A 5 3.35 10.94 4.10
C ASP A 5 2.64 10.29 2.90
N GLU A 6 3.34 9.43 2.17
CA GLU A 6 2.84 8.78 0.94
C GLU A 6 2.24 9.78 -0.08
N ALA A 7 2.92 10.92 -0.31
CA ALA A 7 2.35 12.03 -1.08
C ALA A 7 1.98 11.68 -2.53
N ASP A 8 2.68 10.74 -3.16
CA ASP A 8 2.37 10.17 -4.47
C ASP A 8 1.03 9.42 -4.47
N GLU A 9 0.78 8.61 -3.45
CA GLU A 9 -0.49 7.92 -3.26
C GLU A 9 -1.63 8.89 -2.94
N MET A 10 -1.37 9.91 -2.13
CA MET A 10 -2.41 10.91 -1.82
C MET A 10 -2.87 11.64 -3.09
N LEU A 11 -1.92 12.06 -3.93
CA LEU A 11 -2.23 12.79 -5.17
C LEU A 11 -2.85 11.89 -6.23
N SER A 12 -2.41 10.63 -6.36
CA SER A 12 -3.00 9.67 -7.31
C SER A 12 -4.46 9.32 -6.98
N ARG A 13 -4.81 9.31 -5.69
CA ARG A 13 -6.18 9.09 -5.19
C ARG A 13 -7.10 10.31 -5.30
N GLY A 14 -6.60 11.40 -5.87
CA GLY A 14 -7.38 12.62 -6.08
C GLY A 14 -7.51 13.50 -4.83
N PHE A 15 -6.61 13.35 -3.83
CA PHE A 15 -6.63 14.22 -2.63
C PHE A 15 -5.99 15.60 -2.84
N LYS A 16 -5.71 15.99 -4.09
CA LYS A 16 -5.04 17.26 -4.43
C LYS A 16 -5.82 18.44 -3.84
N ASP A 17 -7.12 18.53 -4.09
CA ASP A 17 -7.93 19.67 -3.65
C ASP A 17 -8.02 19.76 -2.12
N GLN A 18 -8.17 18.62 -1.44
CA GLN A 18 -8.22 18.55 0.03
C GLN A 18 -6.89 19.01 0.65
N ILE A 19 -5.75 18.59 0.08
CA ILE A 19 -4.43 19.04 0.53
C ILE A 19 -4.31 20.56 0.37
N TYR A 20 -4.74 21.09 -0.78
CA TYR A 20 -4.71 22.53 -1.04
C TYR A 20 -5.58 23.32 -0.06
N ASP A 21 -6.76 22.79 0.24
CA ASP A 21 -7.67 23.42 1.21
C ASP A 21 -7.06 23.41 2.61
N ILE A 22 -6.46 22.31 3.06
CA ILE A 22 -5.75 22.27 4.34
C ILE A 22 -4.65 23.35 4.39
N PHE A 23 -3.85 23.47 3.33
CA PHE A 23 -2.78 24.47 3.27
C PHE A 23 -3.27 25.91 3.41
N LYS A 24 -4.49 26.25 2.94
CA LYS A 24 -5.07 27.60 3.10
C LYS A 24 -5.36 27.95 4.56
N PHE A 25 -5.58 26.96 5.42
CA PHE A 25 -5.85 27.16 6.85
C PHE A 25 -4.59 27.10 7.72
N LEU A 26 -3.45 26.72 7.15
CA LEU A 26 -2.19 26.66 7.89
C LEU A 26 -1.52 28.04 7.94
N PRO A 27 -0.81 28.36 9.04
CA PRO A 27 0.02 29.56 9.11
C PRO A 27 1.08 29.55 8.00
N GLU A 28 1.34 30.71 7.41
CA GLU A 28 2.38 30.84 6.38
C GLU A 28 3.77 30.37 6.85
N THR A 29 4.07 30.48 8.15
CA THR A 29 5.34 30.07 8.74
C THR A 29 5.44 28.57 9.04
N VAL A 30 4.44 27.76 8.64
CA VAL A 30 4.46 26.33 8.90
C VAL A 30 5.61 25.66 8.13
N GLN A 31 6.41 24.87 8.84
CA GLN A 31 7.36 23.96 8.18
C GLN A 31 6.58 22.78 7.59
N VAL A 32 6.81 22.52 6.31
CA VAL A 32 6.20 21.42 5.56
C VAL A 32 7.26 20.35 5.33
N CYS A 33 6.92 19.11 5.64
CA CYS A 33 7.74 17.92 5.37
C CYS A 33 6.94 16.99 4.45
N LEU A 34 7.54 16.55 3.35
CA LEU A 34 6.91 15.68 2.37
C LEU A 34 7.74 14.40 2.22
N PHE A 35 7.09 13.26 2.35
CA PHE A 35 7.66 11.93 2.17
C PHE A 35 6.86 11.21 1.09
N SER A 36 7.57 10.56 0.18
CA SER A 36 6.97 9.91 -0.99
C SER A 36 7.93 8.87 -1.54
N ALA A 37 7.41 7.73 -1.98
CA ALA A 37 8.21 6.67 -2.58
C ALA A 37 8.64 7.06 -4.00
N THR A 38 7.76 7.76 -4.72
CA THR A 38 8.00 8.25 -6.08
C THR A 38 7.84 9.77 -6.17
N MET A 39 8.44 10.39 -7.19
CA MET A 39 8.36 11.85 -7.40
C MET A 39 7.75 12.18 -8.77
N PRO A 40 6.46 11.90 -9.00
CA PRO A 40 5.76 12.33 -10.21
C PRO A 40 5.61 13.86 -10.24
N LEU A 41 5.21 14.40 -11.41
CA LEU A 41 5.07 15.84 -11.61
C LEU A 41 4.13 16.49 -10.59
N ASP A 42 3.02 15.83 -10.24
CA ASP A 42 2.07 16.36 -9.24
C ASP A 42 2.70 16.56 -7.85
N VAL A 43 3.55 15.62 -7.39
CA VAL A 43 4.27 15.75 -6.12
C VAL A 43 5.26 16.92 -6.20
N LEU A 44 5.97 17.04 -7.33
CA LEU A 44 6.89 18.15 -7.56
C LEU A 44 6.17 19.51 -7.53
N GLU A 45 4.97 19.61 -8.12
CA GLU A 45 4.14 20.82 -8.05
C GLU A 45 3.78 21.20 -6.61
N VAL A 46 3.41 20.23 -5.78
CA VAL A 46 3.11 20.46 -4.35
C VAL A 46 4.35 20.96 -3.63
N THR A 47 5.51 20.32 -3.83
CA THR A 47 6.77 20.78 -3.20
C THR A 47 7.12 22.22 -3.62
N ALA A 48 6.95 22.56 -4.90
CA ALA A 48 7.28 23.89 -5.43
C ALA A 48 6.33 24.98 -4.93
N ARG A 49 5.05 24.65 -4.67
CA ARG A 49 4.04 25.61 -4.21
C ARG A 49 4.04 25.83 -2.71
N PHE A 50 4.26 24.77 -1.93
CA PHE A 50 4.01 24.80 -0.48
C PHE A 50 5.26 24.70 0.39
N MET A 51 6.43 24.37 -0.19
CA MET A 51 7.69 24.31 0.56
C MET A 51 8.57 25.51 0.22
N ARG A 52 9.29 26.03 1.23
CA ARG A 52 10.23 27.15 1.08
C ARG A 52 11.64 26.61 1.19
N GLU A 53 12.40 26.69 0.09
CA GLU A 53 13.79 26.20 -0.01
C GLU A 53 13.99 24.82 0.65
N PRO A 54 13.23 23.78 0.22
CA PRO A 54 13.27 22.48 0.89
C PRO A 54 14.62 21.79 0.69
N VAL A 55 15.13 21.20 1.76
CA VAL A 55 16.22 20.22 1.68
C VAL A 55 15.70 18.97 0.97
N ARG A 56 16.37 18.56 -0.11
CA ARG A 56 15.97 17.40 -0.91
C ARG A 56 16.87 16.21 -0.58
N ILE A 57 16.25 15.16 -0.04
CA ILE A 57 16.90 13.86 0.17
C ILE A 57 16.27 12.91 -0.85
N LEU A 58 16.99 12.61 -1.92
CA LEU A 58 16.51 11.79 -3.03
C LEU A 58 17.32 10.50 -3.12
N VAL A 59 16.63 9.37 -3.27
CA VAL A 59 17.24 8.07 -3.57
C VAL A 59 17.37 7.95 -5.08
N LYS A 60 18.55 7.55 -5.58
CA LYS A 60 18.77 7.36 -7.02
C LYS A 60 17.90 6.20 -7.53
N LYS A 61 17.33 6.39 -8.72
CA LYS A 61 16.35 5.48 -9.34
C LYS A 61 16.93 4.11 -9.73
N ASP A 62 18.27 4.01 -9.83
CA ASP A 62 18.97 2.81 -10.31
C ASP A 62 18.90 1.61 -9.34
N GLU A 63 18.34 1.78 -8.13
CA GLU A 63 18.17 0.72 -7.12
C GLU A 63 16.70 0.46 -6.75
N LEU A 64 15.73 0.76 -7.64
CA LEU A 64 14.32 0.40 -7.42
C LEU A 64 13.98 -1.04 -7.78
N THR A 65 14.95 -1.84 -8.22
CA THR A 65 14.88 -3.28 -7.95
C THR A 65 15.32 -3.47 -6.52
N LEU A 66 14.39 -3.80 -5.63
CA LEU A 66 14.69 -4.25 -4.27
C LEU A 66 15.70 -5.39 -4.40
N GLU A 67 17.01 -5.12 -4.28
CA GLU A 67 18.07 -6.10 -4.56
C GLU A 67 17.96 -7.36 -3.66
N GLY A 68 17.15 -7.28 -2.60
CA GLY A 68 16.80 -8.41 -1.74
C GLY A 68 15.50 -9.16 -2.08
N ILE A 69 14.68 -8.70 -3.03
CA ILE A 69 13.39 -9.33 -3.37
C ILE A 69 13.48 -10.03 -4.73
N LYS A 70 13.41 -11.36 -4.67
CA LYS A 70 13.26 -12.19 -5.88
C LYS A 70 11.82 -12.09 -6.36
N GLN A 71 11.64 -11.64 -7.59
CA GLN A 71 10.33 -11.46 -8.22
C GLN A 71 10.07 -12.61 -9.18
N PHE A 72 8.90 -13.23 -9.04
CA PHE A 72 8.45 -14.33 -9.88
C PHE A 72 7.01 -14.07 -10.34
N TYR A 73 6.61 -14.72 -11.42
CA TYR A 73 5.22 -14.76 -11.85
C TYR A 73 4.83 -16.20 -12.23
N ILE A 74 3.56 -16.52 -12.07
CA ILE A 74 2.98 -17.77 -12.53
C ILE A 74 1.90 -17.42 -13.54
N ALA A 75 2.07 -17.91 -14.78
CA ALA A 75 1.08 -17.72 -15.83
C ALA A 75 -0.08 -18.68 -15.60
N VAL A 76 -1.19 -18.16 -15.07
CA VAL A 76 -2.44 -18.91 -14.91
C VAL A 76 -3.37 -18.54 -16.05
N GLU A 77 -3.80 -19.52 -16.85
CA GLU A 77 -4.62 -19.26 -18.05
C GLU A 77 -6.04 -18.78 -17.71
N ARG A 78 -6.57 -19.21 -16.56
CA ARG A 78 -7.95 -18.94 -16.14
C ARG A 78 -8.01 -18.42 -14.70
N GLU A 79 -8.95 -17.53 -14.43
CA GLU A 79 -9.12 -16.92 -13.11
C GLU A 79 -9.43 -17.97 -12.03
N GLU A 80 -10.26 -18.97 -12.36
CA GLU A 80 -10.63 -20.05 -11.45
C GLU A 80 -9.44 -20.91 -10.99
N TRP A 81 -8.37 -20.99 -11.79
CA TRP A 81 -7.19 -21.79 -11.46
C TRP A 81 -6.24 -21.11 -10.46
N LYS A 82 -6.44 -19.81 -10.19
CA LYS A 82 -5.57 -19.07 -9.25
C LYS A 82 -5.67 -19.59 -7.82
N LEU A 83 -6.86 -20.00 -7.39
CA LEU A 83 -7.06 -20.51 -6.02
C LEU A 83 -6.31 -21.83 -5.83
N ASP A 84 -6.47 -22.77 -6.75
CA ASP A 84 -5.77 -24.05 -6.68
C ASP A 84 -4.25 -23.86 -6.75
N THR A 85 -3.78 -23.03 -7.68
CA THR A 85 -2.35 -22.68 -7.79
C THR A 85 -1.82 -22.06 -6.49
N LEU A 86 -2.60 -21.21 -5.83
CA LEU A 86 -2.21 -20.60 -4.55
C LEU A 86 -2.11 -21.65 -3.44
N CYS A 87 -3.08 -22.57 -3.34
CA CYS A 87 -3.05 -23.65 -2.37
C CYS A 87 -1.83 -24.56 -2.59
N ASP A 88 -1.54 -24.94 -3.84
CA ASP A 88 -0.37 -25.76 -4.19
C ASP A 88 0.94 -25.10 -3.76
N LEU A 89 1.04 -23.76 -3.86
CA LEU A 89 2.19 -23.01 -3.37
C LEU A 89 2.36 -23.12 -1.85
N TYR A 90 1.27 -23.04 -1.08
CA TYR A 90 1.32 -23.19 0.37
C TYR A 90 1.64 -24.63 0.82
N GLU A 91 1.25 -25.64 0.04
CA GLU A 91 1.63 -27.03 0.33
C GLU A 91 3.10 -27.32 0.01
N THR A 92 3.63 -26.70 -1.05
CA THR A 92 5.00 -26.97 -1.53
C THR A 92 6.05 -26.14 -0.79
N LEU A 93 5.68 -24.93 -0.33
CA LEU A 93 6.61 -23.98 0.27
C LEU A 93 6.37 -23.86 1.77
N THR A 94 7.46 -23.80 2.54
CA THR A 94 7.40 -23.44 3.95
C THR A 94 7.29 -21.93 4.09
N ILE A 95 6.06 -21.43 4.14
CA ILE A 95 5.74 -20.01 4.28
C ILE A 95 5.44 -19.71 5.75
N THR A 96 6.20 -18.81 6.38
CA THR A 96 5.91 -18.35 7.75
C THR A 96 4.75 -17.38 7.76
N GLN A 97 4.83 -16.33 6.94
CA GLN A 97 3.82 -15.30 6.78
C GLN A 97 3.83 -14.81 5.34
N ALA A 98 2.65 -14.52 4.79
CA ALA A 98 2.50 -13.96 3.46
C ALA A 98 1.35 -12.98 3.42
N ILE A 99 1.45 -12.00 2.50
CA ILE A 99 0.41 -11.02 2.21
C ILE A 99 -0.07 -11.28 0.79
N ILE A 100 -1.38 -11.47 0.63
CA ILE A 100 -2.02 -11.68 -0.67
C ILE A 100 -2.88 -10.46 -0.99
N TYR A 101 -2.58 -9.79 -2.09
CA TYR A 101 -3.34 -8.62 -2.55
C TYR A 101 -4.42 -9.04 -3.56
N CYS A 102 -5.63 -8.49 -3.40
CA CYS A 102 -6.70 -8.59 -4.38
C CYS A 102 -7.22 -7.20 -4.73
N ASN A 103 -7.65 -7.02 -5.98
CA ASN A 103 -8.07 -5.72 -6.49
C ASN A 103 -9.42 -5.23 -5.92
N THR A 104 -10.28 -6.15 -5.47
CA THR A 104 -11.63 -5.81 -5.00
C THR A 104 -11.91 -6.42 -3.64
N ARG A 105 -12.68 -5.69 -2.82
CA ARG A 105 -13.11 -6.14 -1.49
C ARG A 105 -13.84 -7.48 -1.56
N ARG A 106 -14.78 -7.62 -2.50
CA ARG A 106 -15.51 -8.87 -2.76
C ARG A 106 -14.59 -10.06 -3.03
N LYS A 107 -13.45 -9.85 -3.70
CA LYS A 107 -12.48 -10.92 -4.00
C LYS A 107 -11.66 -11.28 -2.77
N VAL A 108 -11.35 -10.30 -1.90
CA VAL A 108 -10.71 -10.53 -0.60
C VAL A 108 -11.59 -11.43 0.27
N ASP A 109 -12.87 -11.11 0.40
CA ASP A 109 -13.82 -11.88 1.20
C ASP A 109 -14.00 -13.31 0.65
N TRP A 110 -14.19 -13.41 -0.67
CA TRP A 110 -14.31 -14.70 -1.37
C TRP A 110 -13.06 -15.57 -1.16
N LEU A 111 -11.87 -14.98 -1.28
CA LEU A 111 -10.61 -15.71 -1.11
C LEU A 111 -10.45 -16.20 0.33
N GLN A 112 -10.81 -15.36 1.32
CA GLN A 112 -10.76 -15.77 2.74
C GLN A 112 -11.63 -17.00 2.98
N GLU A 113 -12.89 -16.96 2.54
CA GLU A 113 -13.85 -18.07 2.71
C GLU A 113 -13.31 -19.37 2.10
N HIS A 114 -12.86 -19.33 0.85
CA HIS A 114 -12.40 -20.53 0.13
C HIS A 114 -11.07 -21.09 0.66
N MET A 115 -10.21 -20.24 1.23
CA MET A 115 -8.99 -20.69 1.91
C MET A 115 -9.32 -21.30 3.28
N GLN A 116 -10.26 -20.72 4.03
CA GLN A 116 -10.72 -21.27 5.31
C GLN A 116 -11.43 -22.62 5.16
N GLU A 117 -12.21 -22.81 4.09
CA GLU A 117 -12.79 -24.11 3.72
C GLU A 117 -11.76 -25.20 3.45
N ARG A 118 -10.52 -24.82 3.11
CA ARG A 118 -9.38 -25.71 2.90
C ARG A 118 -8.43 -25.75 4.10
N ASP A 119 -8.94 -25.40 5.29
CA ASP A 119 -8.23 -25.42 6.57
C ASP A 119 -7.01 -24.47 6.67
N PHE A 120 -6.90 -23.46 5.79
CA PHE A 120 -5.88 -22.42 5.93
C PHE A 120 -6.28 -21.38 6.97
N THR A 121 -5.35 -21.05 7.87
CA THR A 121 -5.52 -19.93 8.81
C THR A 121 -5.20 -18.62 8.08
N VAL A 122 -6.25 -17.91 7.66
CA VAL A 122 -6.15 -16.63 6.97
C VAL A 122 -7.04 -15.58 7.63
N SER A 123 -6.54 -14.34 7.65
CA SER A 123 -7.29 -13.15 8.05
C SER A 123 -7.32 -12.19 6.86
N CYS A 124 -8.44 -11.52 6.64
CA CYS A 124 -8.56 -10.55 5.55
C CYS A 124 -8.64 -9.10 6.07
N MET A 125 -8.29 -8.14 5.21
CA MET A 125 -8.40 -6.72 5.51
C MET A 125 -8.85 -5.96 4.26
N HIS A 126 -9.90 -5.14 4.38
CA HIS A 126 -10.36 -4.29 3.29
C HIS A 126 -10.91 -2.94 3.77
N GLY A 127 -11.08 -2.03 2.81
CA GLY A 127 -11.40 -0.61 3.05
C GLY A 127 -12.80 -0.30 3.62
N ASP A 128 -13.68 -1.29 3.83
CA ASP A 128 -15.00 -1.11 4.47
C ASP A 128 -15.03 -1.56 5.93
N MET A 129 -13.99 -2.25 6.40
CA MET A 129 -13.93 -2.70 7.79
C MET A 129 -13.75 -1.52 8.74
N ASP A 130 -14.25 -1.65 9.96
CA ASP A 130 -14.03 -0.65 11.00
C ASP A 130 -12.55 -0.56 11.36
N GLN A 131 -12.08 0.65 11.69
CA GLN A 131 -10.66 0.86 12.02
C GLN A 131 -10.19 -0.04 13.16
N ARG A 132 -11.06 -0.29 14.15
CA ARG A 132 -10.76 -1.18 15.28
C ARG A 132 -10.51 -2.62 14.84
N GLU A 133 -11.28 -3.12 13.89
CA GLU A 133 -11.11 -4.48 13.35
C GLU A 133 -9.79 -4.58 12.59
N ARG A 134 -9.46 -3.58 11.77
CA ARG A 134 -8.17 -3.52 11.07
C ARG A 134 -6.99 -3.52 12.03
N ASP A 135 -7.07 -2.75 13.11
CA ASP A 135 -5.99 -2.70 14.10
C ASP A 135 -5.77 -4.05 14.80
N ILE A 136 -6.84 -4.81 15.05
CA ILE A 136 -6.76 -6.17 15.60
C ILE A 136 -6.09 -7.11 14.61
N ILE A 137 -6.54 -7.13 13.35
CA ILE A 137 -5.98 -8.00 12.30
C ILE A 137 -4.50 -7.70 12.07
N MET A 138 -4.11 -6.42 12.02
CA MET A 138 -2.70 -6.04 11.89
C MET A 138 -1.85 -6.48 13.10
N ARG A 139 -2.43 -6.47 14.30
CA ARG A 139 -1.73 -6.92 15.50
C ARG A 139 -1.52 -8.43 15.47
N GLU A 140 -2.56 -9.19 15.16
CA GLU A 140 -2.51 -10.65 15.03
C GLU A 140 -1.55 -11.09 13.92
N PHE A 141 -1.51 -10.36 12.80
CA PHE A 141 -0.56 -10.63 11.72
C PHE A 141 0.90 -10.34 12.11
N ARG A 142 1.17 -9.42 13.04
CA ARG A 142 2.55 -9.05 13.43
C ARG A 142 3.12 -9.90 14.57
N SER A 143 2.25 -10.52 15.36
CA SER A 143 2.61 -11.40 16.49
C SER A 143 2.94 -12.82 16.05
#